data_AF-A0A3R8KMN8-F1
#
_entry.id   AF-A0A3R8KMN8-F1
#
_cell.length_a   1.000
_cell.length_b   1.000
_cell.length_c   1.000
_cell.angle_alpha   90.00
_cell.angle_beta   90.00
_cell.angle_gamma   90.00
#
_symmetry.space_group_name_H-M   'P 1'
#
loop_
_entity.id
_entity.type
_entity.pdbx_description
1 polymer ?
#
loop_
_entity_poly.entity_id
_entity_poly.type
_entity_poly.pdbx_seq_one_letter_code
_entity_poly.pdbx_strand_id
1 'polypeptide(L)'
;MLFLAIIGLIVFLLALFSVISARQNGGGWKFLTGVAVVSVLVTGYAIIKLPYWPYNQSATSTAKKTTSSTASSSVKSSSSAKLGSSQAIFNEDSQKRTAATTKLKEENILKQLQTNYKDIGTVAFDKKTKTFTITPTGKKYVKSLKIIKAHPDDNQKAITTITSNFKSLSKSLKKNLAAGYTIRLLEPGKTDRTLISLKDGNVITNNLNK
;
A
#
# COMPACT_ATOMS: atom_id res chain seq x y z
N MET A 1 15.74 14.82 -26.22
CA MET A 1 15.90 15.95 -25.29
C MET A 1 14.90 15.93 -24.12
N LEU A 2 13.61 15.65 -24.35
CA LEU A 2 12.60 15.54 -23.28
C LEU A 2 12.92 14.44 -22.23
N PHE A 3 13.42 13.29 -22.67
CA PHE A 3 13.71 12.14 -21.79
C PHE A 3 14.83 12.43 -20.76
N LEU A 4 15.89 13.14 -21.18
CA LEU A 4 16.96 13.56 -20.27
C LEU A 4 16.47 14.61 -19.26
N ALA A 5 15.58 15.52 -19.67
CA ALA A 5 14.99 16.50 -18.76
C ALA A 5 14.12 15.83 -17.69
N ILE A 6 13.38 14.78 -18.06
CA ILE A 6 12.55 13.99 -17.14
C ILE A 6 13.43 13.23 -16.14
N ILE A 7 14.51 12.60 -16.60
CA ILE A 7 15.45 11.89 -15.71
C ILE A 7 16.15 12.88 -14.76
N GLY A 8 16.60 14.02 -15.27
CA GLY A 8 17.21 15.07 -14.46
C GLY A 8 16.27 15.60 -13.37
N LEU A 9 15.00 15.79 -13.70
CA LEU A 9 13.97 16.22 -12.74
C LEU A 9 13.68 15.15 -11.67
N ILE A 10 13.69 13.87 -12.05
CA ILE A 10 13.50 12.75 -11.11
C ILE A 10 14.68 12.67 -10.13
N VAL A 11 15.92 12.76 -10.63
CA VAL A 11 17.12 12.74 -9.79
C VAL A 11 17.18 13.95 -8.87
N PHE A 12 16.76 15.13 -9.35
CA PHE A 12 16.68 16.35 -8.55
C PHE A 12 15.63 16.24 -7.41
N LEU A 13 14.46 15.67 -7.69
CA LEU A 13 13.42 15.44 -6.68
C LEU A 13 13.88 14.41 -5.62
N LEU A 14 14.60 13.36 -6.02
CA LEU A 14 15.20 12.39 -5.09
C LEU A 14 16.23 13.04 -4.16
N ALA A 15 17.04 13.98 -4.69
CA ALA A 15 18.00 14.73 -3.89
C ALA A 15 17.31 15.63 -2.86
N LEU A 16 16.24 16.34 -3.24
CA LEU A 16 15.44 17.16 -2.33
C LEU A 16 14.82 16.34 -1.20
N PHE A 17 14.26 15.17 -1.53
CA PHE A 17 13.65 14.27 -0.54
C PHE A 17 14.68 13.68 0.44
N SER A 18 15.89 13.39 -0.05
CA SER A 18 17.02 12.94 0.75
C SER A 18 17.47 14.00 1.76
N VAL A 19 17.57 15.27 1.35
CA VAL A 19 17.98 16.39 2.23
C VAL A 19 16.93 16.69 3.30
N ILE A 20 15.64 16.62 2.96
CA ILE A 20 14.55 16.86 3.93
C ILE A 20 14.45 15.72 4.94
N SER A 21 14.59 14.46 4.50
CA SER A 21 14.63 13.29 5.39
C SER A 21 15.84 13.33 6.33
N ALA A 22 16.98 13.86 5.88
CA ALA A 22 18.18 14.01 6.70
C ALA A 22 18.00 15.00 7.86
N ARG A 23 17.08 15.98 7.74
CA ARG A 23 16.84 16.99 8.79
C ARG A 23 15.97 16.49 9.93
N GLN A 24 15.12 15.47 9.70
CA GLN A 24 14.23 14.93 10.72
C GLN A 24 14.84 13.78 11.54
N ASN A 25 15.84 13.07 11.02
CA ASN A 25 16.35 11.84 11.65
C ASN A 25 17.70 11.94 12.36
N GLY A 26 18.27 13.15 12.53
CA GLY A 26 19.39 13.38 13.46
C GLY A 26 20.66 12.55 13.22
N GLY A 27 20.85 11.97 12.03
CA GLY A 27 21.93 11.03 11.75
C GLY A 27 22.57 11.27 10.39
N GLY A 28 23.85 11.65 10.40
CA GLY A 28 24.78 11.41 9.29
C GLY A 28 24.70 12.31 8.05
N TRP A 29 24.55 13.63 8.20
CA TRP A 29 24.55 14.58 7.06
C TRP A 29 25.80 14.45 6.16
N LYS A 30 26.95 14.07 6.72
CA LYS A 30 28.23 13.94 6.00
C LYS A 30 28.23 12.83 4.94
N PHE A 31 27.50 11.72 5.16
CA PHE A 31 27.45 10.60 4.22
C PHE A 31 26.61 10.90 2.98
N LEU A 32 25.46 11.57 3.19
CA LEU A 32 24.54 11.91 2.10
C LEU A 32 25.10 13.01 1.17
N THR A 33 25.82 14.00 1.71
CA THR A 33 26.50 15.00 0.89
C THR A 33 27.63 14.38 0.06
N GLY A 34 28.35 13.40 0.60
CA GLY A 34 29.37 12.65 -0.14
C GLY A 34 28.80 11.93 -1.36
N VAL A 35 27.67 11.22 -1.20
CA VAL A 35 27.01 10.52 -2.31
C VAL A 35 26.49 11.50 -3.38
N ALA A 36 25.97 12.66 -2.98
CA ALA A 36 25.49 13.68 -3.91
C ALA A 36 26.63 14.27 -4.76
N VAL A 37 27.78 14.57 -4.15
CA VAL A 37 28.95 15.10 -4.86
C VAL A 37 29.53 14.04 -5.83
N VAL A 38 29.61 12.78 -5.40
CA VAL A 38 30.06 11.67 -6.26
C VAL A 38 29.12 11.47 -7.45
N SER A 39 27.80 11.59 -7.26
CA SER A 39 26.81 11.50 -8.34
C SER A 39 26.98 12.58 -9.41
N VAL A 40 27.30 13.81 -9.00
CA VAL A 40 27.54 14.93 -9.93
C VAL A 40 28.84 14.72 -10.71
N LEU A 41 29.90 14.22 -10.05
CA LEU A 41 31.19 13.96 -10.71
C LEU A 41 31.10 12.81 -11.73
N VAL A 42 30.41 11.71 -11.40
CA VAL A 42 30.21 10.59 -12.33
C VAL A 42 29.40 11.02 -13.57
N THR A 43 28.38 11.85 -13.36
CA THR A 43 27.55 12.37 -14.45
C THR A 43 28.33 13.36 -15.34
N GLY A 44 29.14 14.23 -14.74
CA GLY A 44 30.00 15.15 -15.48
C GLY A 44 31.08 14.44 -16.31
N TYR A 45 31.69 13.38 -15.75
CA TYR A 45 32.73 12.62 -16.46
C TYR A 45 32.18 11.82 -17.65
N ALA A 46 30.95 11.32 -17.55
CA ALA A 46 30.29 10.57 -18.63
C ALA A 46 30.00 11.43 -19.89
N ILE A 47 29.91 12.76 -19.76
CA ILE A 47 29.64 13.68 -20.86
C ILE A 47 30.91 13.94 -21.70
N ILE A 48 32.11 13.82 -21.12
CA ILE A 48 33.36 14.19 -21.79
C ILE A 48 33.90 13.08 -22.72
N LYS A 49 33.48 11.82 -22.53
CA LYS A 49 34.10 10.68 -23.22
C LYS A 49 33.14 9.78 -24.01
N LEU A 50 32.30 10.35 -24.87
CA LEU A 50 31.56 9.55 -25.86
C LEU A 50 31.74 10.11 -27.29
N PRO A 51 32.36 9.35 -28.22
CA PRO A 51 32.43 9.71 -29.63
C PRO A 51 31.05 9.59 -30.29
N TYR A 52 30.74 10.58 -31.11
CA TYR A 52 29.50 10.73 -31.89
C TYR A 52 29.22 9.51 -32.77
N TRP A 53 28.02 8.92 -32.64
CA TRP A 53 27.46 7.98 -33.62
C TRP A 53 26.48 8.75 -34.53
N PRO A 54 26.73 8.89 -35.84
CA PRO A 54 25.87 9.68 -36.70
C PRO A 54 24.56 8.93 -36.98
N TYR A 55 23.45 9.61 -36.72
CA TYR A 55 22.09 9.19 -37.05
C TYR A 55 21.81 9.56 -38.51
N ASN A 56 21.55 8.58 -39.37
CA ASN A 56 21.34 8.78 -40.80
C ASN A 56 19.91 9.30 -41.06
N GLN A 57 19.81 10.51 -41.60
CA GLN A 57 18.58 11.11 -42.10
C GLN A 57 18.27 10.55 -43.50
N SER A 58 16.98 10.33 -43.80
CA SER A 58 16.51 10.30 -45.18
C SER A 58 15.32 11.25 -45.30
N ALA A 59 15.43 12.15 -46.27
CA ALA A 59 14.71 13.40 -46.39
C ALA A 59 13.34 13.28 -47.07
N THR A 60 12.40 14.06 -46.53
CA THR A 60 11.41 14.97 -47.15
C THR A 60 10.98 14.79 -48.62
N SER A 61 9.66 14.76 -48.84
CA SER A 61 8.96 15.53 -49.89
C SER A 61 7.48 15.76 -49.54
N THR A 62 6.93 16.85 -50.08
CA THR A 62 5.91 17.75 -49.49
C THR A 62 4.48 17.59 -50.06
N ALA A 63 3.48 17.92 -49.22
CA ALA A 63 2.09 18.41 -49.49
C ALA A 63 1.02 17.51 -50.16
N LYS A 64 -0.15 17.32 -49.51
CA LYS A 64 -1.40 18.14 -49.62
C LYS A 64 -2.59 17.45 -48.91
N LYS A 65 -3.50 18.23 -48.30
CA LYS A 65 -4.81 17.86 -47.69
C LYS A 65 -5.64 16.90 -48.57
N THR A 66 -6.43 15.96 -48.00
CA THR A 66 -7.92 16.02 -47.83
C THR A 66 -8.51 14.71 -47.25
N THR A 67 -9.76 14.83 -46.79
CA THR A 67 -10.62 13.99 -45.94
C THR A 67 -11.11 12.65 -46.55
N SER A 68 -11.33 11.67 -45.66
CA SER A 68 -12.34 10.57 -45.66
C SER A 68 -12.72 9.85 -46.97
N SER A 69 -12.49 8.53 -47.05
CA SER A 69 -13.52 7.46 -47.12
C SER A 69 -12.94 6.08 -47.50
N THR A 70 -13.29 5.09 -46.66
CA THR A 70 -13.81 3.74 -47.00
C THR A 70 -13.03 2.76 -47.93
N ALA A 71 -12.63 1.63 -47.32
CA ALA A 71 -12.57 0.23 -47.83
C ALA A 71 -11.73 -0.08 -49.10
N SER A 72 -11.04 -1.21 -49.30
CA SER A 72 -10.91 -2.52 -48.64
C SER A 72 -9.84 -3.34 -49.40
N SER A 73 -9.46 -4.50 -48.85
CA SER A 73 -8.71 -5.66 -49.42
C SER A 73 -7.28 -5.82 -48.86
N SER A 74 -7.08 -6.61 -47.80
CA SER A 74 -7.04 -8.09 -47.69
C SER A 74 -5.74 -8.72 -48.22
N VAL A 75 -4.83 -9.08 -47.31
CA VAL A 75 -3.87 -10.21 -47.28
C VAL A 75 -2.87 -9.86 -46.15
N LYS A 76 -2.39 -10.70 -45.24
CA LYS A 76 -2.26 -12.16 -45.15
C LYS A 76 -2.05 -12.49 -43.66
N SER A 77 -2.56 -13.63 -43.25
CA SER A 77 -2.19 -14.32 -42.01
C SER A 77 -0.66 -14.44 -41.87
N SER A 78 -0.12 -14.05 -40.72
CA SER A 78 1.15 -14.59 -40.24
C SER A 78 1.05 -14.92 -38.75
N SER A 79 0.92 -16.22 -38.52
CA SER A 79 1.47 -17.01 -37.41
C SER A 79 1.83 -16.28 -36.11
N SER A 80 1.16 -16.74 -35.05
CA SER A 80 1.66 -16.83 -33.68
C SER A 80 3.19 -16.89 -33.55
N ALA A 81 3.79 -15.81 -33.06
CA ALA A 81 5.00 -15.91 -32.26
C ALA A 81 4.58 -15.88 -30.78
N LYS A 82 4.39 -17.06 -30.19
CA LYS A 82 4.28 -17.21 -28.73
C LYS A 82 5.63 -16.82 -28.12
N LEU A 83 5.80 -15.55 -27.76
CA LEU A 83 6.87 -15.09 -26.87
C LEU A 83 6.50 -15.46 -25.43
N GLY A 84 6.68 -16.75 -25.10
CA GLY A 84 6.23 -17.38 -23.86
C GLY A 84 7.14 -17.21 -22.65
N SER A 85 8.01 -16.20 -22.56
CA SER A 85 8.97 -16.12 -21.46
C SER A 85 9.26 -14.73 -20.87
N SER A 86 8.83 -13.63 -21.50
CA SER A 86 9.14 -12.29 -20.97
C SER A 86 8.13 -11.76 -19.95
N GLN A 87 6.88 -12.25 -19.91
CA GLN A 87 5.91 -11.75 -18.91
C GLN A 87 6.18 -12.28 -17.49
N ALA A 88 6.78 -13.46 -17.34
CA ALA A 88 7.00 -14.05 -16.01
C ALA A 88 8.02 -13.25 -15.17
N ILE A 89 9.10 -12.77 -15.79
CA ILE A 89 10.17 -12.05 -15.10
C ILE A 89 9.69 -10.65 -14.65
N PHE A 90 8.94 -9.92 -15.48
CA PHE A 90 8.36 -8.63 -15.09
C PHE A 90 7.14 -8.75 -14.15
N ASN A 91 6.37 -9.85 -14.22
CA ASN A 91 5.28 -10.10 -13.28
C ASN A 91 5.79 -10.47 -11.89
N GLU A 92 6.91 -11.18 -11.79
CA GLU A 92 7.42 -11.62 -10.49
C GLU A 92 7.90 -10.43 -9.64
N ASP A 93 8.56 -9.45 -10.26
CA ASP A 93 8.97 -8.22 -9.58
C ASP A 93 7.78 -7.34 -9.17
N SER A 94 6.74 -7.26 -9.99
CA SER A 94 5.53 -6.48 -9.68
C SER A 94 4.67 -7.13 -8.60
N GLN A 95 4.56 -8.47 -8.58
CA GLN A 95 3.91 -9.21 -7.50
C GLN A 95 4.68 -9.07 -6.18
N LYS A 96 6.01 -9.20 -6.19
CA LYS A 96 6.87 -9.00 -5.01
C LYS A 96 6.74 -7.57 -4.45
N ARG A 97 6.73 -6.54 -5.32
CA ARG A 97 6.52 -5.13 -4.92
C ARG A 97 5.14 -4.89 -4.33
N THR A 98 4.09 -5.47 -4.92
CA THR A 98 2.72 -5.33 -4.41
C THR A 98 2.57 -6.02 -3.05
N ALA A 99 3.13 -7.22 -2.90
CA ALA A 99 3.14 -7.95 -1.62
C ALA A 99 3.94 -7.20 -0.53
N ALA A 100 5.08 -6.61 -0.88
CA ALA A 100 5.87 -5.79 0.04
C ALA A 100 5.11 -4.51 0.45
N THR A 101 4.43 -3.85 -0.49
CA THR A 101 3.63 -2.66 -0.22
C THR A 101 2.46 -2.97 0.72
N THR A 102 1.74 -4.07 0.48
CA THR A 102 0.65 -4.53 1.36
C THR A 102 1.18 -4.85 2.75
N LYS A 103 2.30 -5.56 2.85
CA LYS A 103 2.94 -5.86 4.15
C LYS A 103 3.26 -4.59 4.94
N LEU A 104 3.84 -3.58 4.29
CA LEU A 104 4.11 -2.29 4.93
C LEU A 104 2.82 -1.59 5.40
N LYS A 105 1.73 -1.64 4.63
CA LYS A 105 0.43 -1.09 5.05
C LYS A 105 -0.16 -1.85 6.24
N GLU A 106 -0.12 -3.18 6.22
CA GLU A 106 -0.58 -4.04 7.31
C GLU A 106 0.16 -3.70 8.61
N GLU A 107 1.49 -3.57 8.55
CA GLU A 107 2.34 -3.23 9.70
C GLU A 107 2.07 -1.81 10.23
N ASN A 108 1.90 -0.83 9.35
CA ASN A 108 1.58 0.55 9.76
C ASN A 108 0.22 0.62 10.47
N ILE A 109 -0.79 -0.06 9.93
CA ILE A 109 -2.12 -0.13 10.55
C ILE A 109 -2.07 -0.89 11.88
N LEU A 110 -1.32 -2.00 11.95
CA LEU A 110 -1.10 -2.71 13.20
C LEU A 110 -0.50 -1.80 14.27
N LYS A 111 0.57 -1.07 13.95
CA LYS A 111 1.20 -0.11 14.87
C LYS A 111 0.22 0.97 15.31
N GLN A 112 -0.56 1.53 14.38
CA GLN A 112 -1.56 2.53 14.71
C GLN A 112 -2.62 1.96 15.66
N LEU A 113 -3.13 0.76 15.40
CA LEU A 113 -4.08 0.08 16.28
C LEU A 113 -3.48 -0.20 17.65
N GLN A 114 -2.25 -0.71 17.73
CA GLN A 114 -1.57 -0.95 19.00
C GLN A 114 -1.44 0.33 19.82
N THR A 115 -1.07 1.45 19.20
CA THR A 115 -0.99 2.76 19.88
C THR A 115 -2.34 3.26 20.35
N ASN A 116 -3.39 3.18 19.51
CA ASN A 116 -4.72 3.68 19.85
C ASN A 116 -5.43 2.81 20.90
N TYR A 117 -5.12 1.51 20.96
CA TYR A 117 -5.79 0.55 21.84
C TYR A 117 -4.97 0.20 23.08
N LYS A 118 -3.76 0.75 23.26
CA LYS A 118 -2.81 0.41 24.34
C LYS A 118 -3.43 0.41 25.75
N ASP A 119 -4.36 1.32 26.02
CA ASP A 119 -4.97 1.50 27.35
C ASP A 119 -6.14 0.53 27.60
N ILE A 120 -6.68 -0.06 26.53
CA ILE A 120 -7.84 -0.97 26.59
C ILE A 120 -7.45 -2.42 26.30
N GLY A 121 -6.38 -2.67 25.55
CA GLY A 121 -5.97 -4.02 25.18
C GLY A 121 -4.68 -4.08 24.34
N THR A 122 -4.38 -5.30 23.93
CA THR A 122 -3.33 -5.58 22.94
C THR A 122 -3.96 -5.87 21.59
N VAL A 123 -3.23 -5.56 20.51
CA VAL A 123 -3.68 -5.84 19.15
C VAL A 123 -2.64 -6.69 18.44
N ALA A 124 -3.11 -7.78 17.83
CA ALA A 124 -2.31 -8.69 17.02
C ALA A 124 -2.91 -8.80 15.62
N PHE A 125 -2.07 -9.05 14.62
CA PHE A 125 -2.50 -9.31 13.24
C PHE A 125 -2.06 -10.71 12.82
N ASP A 126 -3.01 -11.52 12.40
CA ASP A 126 -2.75 -12.79 11.73
C ASP A 126 -2.84 -12.60 10.21
N LYS A 127 -1.69 -12.70 9.55
CA LYS A 127 -1.57 -12.52 8.11
C LYS A 127 -2.24 -13.65 7.30
N LYS A 128 -2.29 -14.87 7.84
CA LYS A 128 -2.90 -16.02 7.14
C LYS A 128 -4.40 -15.83 7.00
N THR A 129 -5.05 -15.40 8.08
CA THR A 129 -6.50 -15.17 8.13
C THR A 129 -6.91 -13.73 7.84
N LYS A 130 -5.93 -12.82 7.67
CA LYS A 130 -6.14 -11.36 7.53
C LYS A 130 -6.98 -10.78 8.67
N THR A 131 -6.69 -11.22 9.90
CA THR A 131 -7.49 -10.88 11.09
C THR A 131 -6.70 -10.03 12.07
N PHE A 132 -7.17 -8.81 12.32
CA PHE A 132 -6.77 -8.01 13.46
C PHE A 132 -7.58 -8.45 14.69
N THR A 133 -6.88 -8.93 15.73
CA THR A 133 -7.50 -9.38 16.98
C THR A 133 -7.12 -8.42 18.09
N ILE A 134 -8.15 -7.87 18.75
CA ILE A 134 -8.03 -7.05 19.94
C ILE A 134 -8.29 -7.95 21.15
N THR A 135 -7.30 -8.06 22.02
CA THR A 135 -7.39 -8.78 23.29
C THR A 135 -7.49 -7.76 24.43
N PRO A 136 -8.65 -7.61 25.08
CA PRO A 136 -8.82 -6.62 26.13
C PRO A 136 -8.01 -7.01 27.38
N THR A 137 -7.11 -6.12 27.80
CA THR A 137 -6.25 -6.31 28.99
C THR A 137 -6.39 -5.16 29.99
N GLY A 138 -6.91 -4.00 29.56
CA GLY A 138 -7.12 -2.83 30.42
C GLY A 138 -8.19 -3.09 31.48
N LYS A 139 -7.84 -2.96 32.77
CA LYS A 139 -8.71 -3.32 33.91
C LYS A 139 -10.12 -2.68 33.84
N LYS A 140 -10.19 -1.38 33.52
CA LYS A 140 -11.47 -0.65 33.41
C LYS A 140 -12.31 -1.17 32.24
N TYR A 141 -11.69 -1.31 31.07
CA TYR A 141 -12.35 -1.79 29.86
C TYR A 141 -12.85 -3.23 30.01
N VAL A 142 -12.04 -4.11 30.60
CA VAL A 142 -12.43 -5.50 30.92
C VAL A 142 -13.66 -5.55 31.82
N LYS A 143 -13.71 -4.72 32.88
CA LYS A 143 -14.89 -4.64 33.76
C LYS A 143 -16.12 -4.18 32.98
N SER A 144 -16.01 -3.12 32.18
CA SER A 144 -17.11 -2.61 31.35
C SER A 144 -17.63 -3.67 30.37
N LEU A 145 -16.74 -4.38 29.67
CA LEU A 145 -17.13 -5.45 28.74
C LEU A 145 -17.86 -6.60 29.45
N LYS A 146 -17.42 -6.97 30.67
CA LYS A 146 -18.11 -7.99 31.46
C LYS A 146 -19.53 -7.55 31.88
N ILE A 147 -19.69 -6.30 32.30
CA ILE A 147 -21.01 -5.74 32.68
C ILE A 147 -21.94 -5.69 31.46
N ILE A 148 -21.46 -5.15 30.34
CA ILE A 148 -22.24 -5.06 29.10
C ILE A 148 -22.72 -6.44 28.65
N LYS A 149 -21.84 -7.45 28.72
CA LYS A 149 -22.18 -8.83 28.36
C LYS A 149 -23.14 -9.49 29.35
N ALA A 150 -23.04 -9.19 30.64
CA ALA A 150 -23.92 -9.77 31.65
C ALA A 150 -25.34 -9.18 31.61
N HIS A 151 -25.48 -7.93 31.19
CA HIS A 151 -26.75 -7.19 31.15
C HIS A 151 -26.97 -6.53 29.77
N PRO A 152 -27.17 -7.30 28.70
CA PRO A 152 -27.24 -6.75 27.35
C PRO A 152 -28.42 -5.80 27.13
N ASP A 153 -29.58 -6.11 27.73
CA ASP A 153 -30.81 -5.30 27.60
C ASP A 153 -30.67 -3.90 28.22
N ASP A 154 -29.99 -3.81 29.36
CA ASP A 154 -29.70 -2.52 30.01
C ASP A 154 -28.61 -1.72 29.28
N ASN A 155 -27.80 -2.39 28.46
CA ASN A 155 -26.59 -1.82 27.84
C ASN A 155 -26.68 -1.69 26.31
N GLN A 156 -27.88 -1.71 25.72
CA GLN A 156 -28.10 -1.67 24.26
C GLN A 156 -27.42 -0.47 23.58
N LYS A 157 -27.36 0.70 24.24
CA LYS A 157 -26.65 1.88 23.72
C LYS A 157 -25.14 1.63 23.59
N ALA A 158 -24.54 0.99 24.60
CA ALA A 158 -23.12 0.64 24.59
C ALA A 158 -22.82 -0.41 23.51
N ILE A 159 -23.64 -1.45 23.40
CA ILE A 159 -23.53 -2.49 22.37
C ILE A 159 -23.59 -1.89 20.97
N THR A 160 -24.57 -1.01 20.73
CA THR A 160 -24.74 -0.31 19.45
C THR A 160 -23.52 0.55 19.12
N THR A 161 -23.01 1.27 20.11
CA THR A 161 -21.83 2.15 19.97
C THR A 161 -20.59 1.33 19.63
N ILE A 162 -20.33 0.25 20.37
CA ILE A 162 -19.21 -0.68 20.11
C ILE A 162 -19.34 -1.25 18.70
N THR A 163 -20.52 -1.76 18.33
CA THR A 163 -20.77 -2.35 17.02
C THR A 163 -20.55 -1.34 15.89
N SER A 164 -21.03 -0.10 16.06
CA SER A 164 -20.85 0.98 15.09
C SER A 164 -19.38 1.38 14.93
N ASN A 165 -18.65 1.52 16.04
CA ASN A 165 -17.22 1.84 16.03
C ASN A 165 -16.41 0.75 15.31
N PHE A 166 -16.68 -0.53 15.61
CA PHE A 166 -16.07 -1.64 14.92
C PHE A 166 -16.45 -1.69 13.43
N LYS A 167 -17.68 -1.30 13.08
CA LYS A 167 -18.14 -1.22 11.68
C LYS A 167 -17.37 -0.15 10.90
N SER A 168 -17.20 1.03 11.50
CA SER A 168 -16.40 2.12 10.95
C SER A 168 -14.94 1.72 10.80
N LEU A 169 -14.37 1.05 11.80
CA LEU A 169 -13.01 0.53 11.73
C LEU A 169 -12.85 -0.51 10.62
N SER A 170 -13.75 -1.49 10.53
CA SER A 170 -13.74 -2.52 9.48
C SER A 170 -13.85 -1.91 8.08
N LYS A 171 -14.70 -0.89 7.89
CA LYS A 171 -14.76 -0.11 6.64
C LYS A 171 -13.46 0.63 6.35
N SER A 172 -12.81 1.20 7.37
CA SER A 172 -11.51 1.86 7.21
C SER A 172 -10.42 0.88 6.79
N LEU A 173 -10.38 -0.31 7.39
CA LEU A 173 -9.46 -1.38 6.99
C LEU A 173 -9.68 -1.76 5.52
N LYS A 174 -10.93 -1.96 5.10
CA LYS A 174 -11.26 -2.24 3.68
C LYS A 174 -10.73 -1.15 2.74
N LYS A 175 -10.90 0.12 3.10
CA LYS A 175 -10.43 1.26 2.30
C LYS A 175 -8.90 1.30 2.18
N ASN A 176 -8.18 0.96 3.24
CA ASN A 176 -6.72 1.12 3.31
C ASN A 176 -5.94 -0.13 2.87
N LEU A 177 -6.50 -1.33 3.05
CA LEU A 177 -5.82 -2.62 2.83
C LEU A 177 -6.45 -3.49 1.73
N ALA A 178 -7.54 -3.02 1.10
CA ALA A 178 -8.45 -3.79 0.23
C ALA A 178 -9.40 -4.73 1.01
N ALA A 179 -10.28 -5.44 0.29
CA ALA A 179 -11.26 -6.32 0.88
C ALA A 179 -10.65 -7.61 1.47
N GLY A 180 -11.38 -8.23 2.40
CA GLY A 180 -11.05 -9.52 2.99
C GLY A 180 -10.49 -9.45 4.41
N TYR A 181 -10.35 -8.26 4.99
CA TYR A 181 -9.80 -8.09 6.34
C TYR A 181 -10.88 -8.15 7.41
N THR A 182 -10.55 -8.84 8.50
CA THR A 182 -11.42 -9.01 9.65
C THR A 182 -10.86 -8.25 10.84
N ILE A 183 -11.73 -7.58 11.59
CA ILE A 183 -11.42 -7.02 12.92
C ILE A 183 -12.27 -7.75 13.95
N ARG A 184 -11.64 -8.16 15.05
CA ARG A 184 -12.26 -9.00 16.07
C ARG A 184 -11.87 -8.55 17.46
N LEU A 185 -12.84 -8.56 18.38
CA LEU A 185 -12.64 -8.36 19.81
C LEU A 185 -12.90 -9.67 20.55
N LEU A 186 -11.94 -10.09 21.36
CA LEU A 186 -12.08 -11.28 22.20
C LEU A 186 -12.82 -10.99 23.50
N GLU A 187 -13.37 -12.05 24.09
CA GLU A 187 -13.94 -12.02 25.43
C GLU A 187 -12.83 -11.87 26.47
N PRO A 188 -12.97 -10.96 27.46
CA PRO A 188 -11.95 -10.78 28.48
C PRO A 188 -11.57 -12.08 29.20
N GLY A 189 -10.26 -12.40 29.18
CA GLY A 189 -9.73 -13.60 29.81
C GLY A 189 -9.95 -14.90 29.03
N LYS A 190 -10.42 -14.83 27.77
CA LYS A 190 -10.58 -15.98 26.87
C LYS A 190 -9.79 -15.74 25.57
N THR A 191 -9.08 -16.74 25.11
CA THR A 191 -8.27 -16.68 23.87
C THR A 191 -9.10 -17.00 22.62
N ASP A 192 -10.11 -17.86 22.76
CA ASP A 192 -10.81 -18.43 21.60
C ASP A 192 -12.27 -17.96 21.49
N ARG A 193 -12.76 -17.19 22.47
CA ARG A 193 -14.12 -16.65 22.45
C ARG A 193 -14.15 -15.23 21.91
N THR A 194 -14.99 -15.05 20.90
CA THR A 194 -15.17 -13.77 20.22
C THR A 194 -16.40 -13.05 20.75
N LEU A 195 -16.26 -11.79 21.16
CA LEU A 195 -17.40 -10.93 21.48
C LEU A 195 -18.01 -10.34 20.22
N ILE A 196 -17.18 -9.79 19.35
CA ILE A 196 -17.64 -9.18 18.11
C ILE A 196 -16.59 -9.34 17.02
N SER A 197 -17.02 -9.67 15.81
CA SER A 197 -16.15 -9.75 14.63
C SER A 197 -16.83 -9.18 13.40
N LEU A 198 -16.11 -8.33 12.67
CA LEU A 198 -16.58 -7.71 11.44
C LEU A 198 -15.58 -7.90 10.32
N LYS A 199 -16.10 -8.14 9.12
CA LYS A 199 -15.31 -8.26 7.89
C LYS A 199 -15.85 -7.29 6.86
N ASP A 200 -14.96 -6.46 6.30
CA ASP A 200 -15.30 -5.51 5.23
C ASP A 200 -16.50 -4.56 5.53
N GLY A 201 -16.74 -4.26 6.80
CA GLY A 201 -17.87 -3.44 7.27
C GLY A 201 -19.16 -4.20 7.58
N ASN A 202 -19.15 -5.53 7.47
CA ASN A 202 -20.28 -6.40 7.78
C ASN A 202 -20.04 -7.15 9.10
N VAL A 203 -21.09 -7.31 9.90
CA VAL A 203 -21.04 -8.06 11.16
C VAL A 203 -21.10 -9.55 10.85
N ILE A 204 -20.08 -10.30 11.29
CA ILE A 204 -20.00 -11.76 11.15
C ILE A 204 -20.50 -12.43 12.43
N THR A 205 -20.07 -11.91 13.58
CA THR A 205 -20.47 -12.41 14.90
C THR A 205 -20.70 -11.22 15.82
N ASN A 206 -21.81 -11.24 16.55
CA ASN A 206 -22.04 -10.39 17.70
C ASN A 206 -22.58 -11.27 18.84
N ASN A 207 -21.79 -11.37 19.89
CA ASN A 207 -22.11 -12.08 21.14
C ASN A 207 -22.11 -11.08 22.32
N LEU A 208 -22.22 -9.78 22.05
CA LEU A 208 -22.46 -8.74 23.06
C LEU A 208 -23.95 -8.61 23.38
N ASN A 209 -24.82 -9.05 22.47
CA ASN A 209 -26.28 -8.99 22.54
C ASN A 209 -26.93 -10.36 22.84
N LYS A 210 -26.14 -11.33 23.28
CA LYS A 210 -26.56 -12.68 23.67
C LYS A 210 -26.14 -12.91 25.10
#